data_AF-A0A846BR43-F1
#
_entry.id   AF-A0A846BR43-F1
#
_cell.length_a   1.000
_cell.length_b   1.000
_cell.length_c   1.000
_cell.angle_alpha   90.00
_cell.angle_beta   90.00
_cell.angle_gamma   90.00
#
_symmetry.space_group_name_H-M   'P 1'
#
loop_
_entity.id
_entity.type
_entity.pdbx_description
1 polymer ?
#
loop_
_entity_poly.entity_id
_entity_poly.type
_entity_poly.pdbx_seq_one_letter_code
_entity_poly.pdbx_strand_id
1 'polypeptide(L)' 'MDSISLNSFKESLKDYVEQITHQHIPIKVTDHQGQDFVVMSVEDWE' A
#
# COMPACT_ATOMS: atom_id res chain seq x y z
N MET A 1 7.25 1.53 -9.25
CA MET A 1 6.31 1.54 -8.12
C MET A 1 6.16 0.09 -7.68
N ASP A 2 6.52 -0.20 -6.44
CA ASP A 2 6.48 -1.56 -5.93
C ASP A 2 5.02 -1.99 -5.75
N SER A 3 4.75 -3.26 -6.07
CA SER A 3 3.42 -3.85 -5.98
C SER A 3 3.41 -5.06 -5.07
N ILE A 4 2.44 -5.14 -4.17
CA ILE A 4 2.22 -6.27 -3.27
C ILE A 4 0.81 -6.84 -3.46
N SER A 5 0.63 -8.11 -3.13
CA SER A 5 -0.70 -8.72 -3.17
C SER A 5 -1.58 -8.21 -2.02
N LEU A 6 -2.90 -8.19 -2.23
CA LEU A 6 -3.87 -7.88 -1.18
C LEU A 6 -3.72 -8.78 0.05
N ASN A 7 -3.36 -10.05 -0.12
CA ASN A 7 -3.16 -10.97 1.00
C ASN A 7 -1.94 -10.57 1.82
N SER A 8 -0.80 -10.30 1.17
CA SER A 8 0.40 -9.82 1.86
C SER A 8 0.13 -8.50 2.58
N PHE A 9 -0.58 -7.58 1.95
CA PHE A 9 -0.97 -6.30 2.55
C PHE A 9 -1.83 -6.49 3.82
N LYS A 10 -2.77 -7.45 3.80
CA LYS A 10 -3.62 -7.77 4.97
C LYS A 10 -2.84 -8.44 6.10
N GLU A 11 -1.90 -9.31 5.77
CA GLU A 11 -1.06 -10.02 6.76
C GLU A 11 -0.21 -9.05 7.59
N SER A 12 0.30 -7.99 6.96
CA SER A 12 1.20 -7.00 7.58
C SER A 12 0.66 -5.56 7.48
N LEU A 13 -0.65 -5.37 7.67
CA LEU A 13 -1.32 -4.07 7.47
C LEU A 13 -0.63 -2.92 8.23
N LYS A 14 -0.32 -3.15 9.51
CA LYS A 14 0.30 -2.13 10.37
C LYS A 14 1.68 -1.73 9.85
N ASP A 15 2.51 -2.70 9.51
CA ASP A 15 3.89 -2.45 9.05
C ASP A 15 3.90 -1.66 7.73
N TYR A 16 2.98 -1.98 6.81
CA TYR A 16 2.84 -1.23 5.55
C TYR A 16 2.35 0.19 5.77
N VAL A 17 1.36 0.40 6.65
CA VAL A 17 0.87 1.75 6.97
C VAL A 17 1.97 2.59 7.62
N GLU A 18 2.71 2.03 8.57
CA GLU A 18 3.86 2.70 9.17
C GLU A 18 4.93 3.01 8.12
N GLN A 19 5.29 2.06 7.25
CA GLN A 19 6.25 2.28 6.18
C GLN A 19 5.83 3.43 5.25
N ILE A 20 4.59 3.40 4.75
CA ILE A 20 4.05 4.42 3.85
C ILE A 20 4.09 5.80 4.51
N THR A 21 3.71 5.87 5.78
CA THR A 21 3.65 7.13 6.53
C THR A 21 5.04 7.71 6.82
N HIS A 22 6.04 6.86 7.11
CA HIS A 22 7.40 7.34 7.43
C HIS A 22 8.26 7.61 6.18
N GLN A 23 8.07 6.81 5.13
CA GLN A 23 8.90 6.89 3.93
C GLN A 23 8.30 7.80 2.86
N HIS A 24 7.01 8.13 2.95
CA HIS A 24 6.27 8.88 1.93
C HIS A 24 6.39 8.22 0.55
N ILE A 25 6.39 6.88 0.53
CA ILE A 25 6.46 6.07 -0.69
C ILE A 25 5.13 5.32 -0.84
N PRO A 26 4.34 5.62 -1.89
CA PRO A 26 3.09 4.91 -2.13
C PRO A 26 3.32 3.48 -2.58
N ILE A 27 2.44 2.58 -2.16
CA ILE A 27 2.48 1.15 -2.51
C ILE A 27 1.29 0.80 -3.38
N LYS A 28 1.54 0.06 -4.46
CA LYS A 28 0.47 -0.52 -5.27
C LYS A 28 0.03 -1.84 -4.63
N VAL A 29 -1.26 -1.98 -4.35
CA VAL A 29 -1.84 -3.24 -3.89
C VAL A 29 -2.63 -3.84 -5.04
N THR A 30 -2.34 -5.09 -5.38
CA THR A 30 -3.01 -5.83 -6.45
C THR A 30 -3.90 -6.91 -5.87
N ASP A 31 -5.14 -6.98 -6.36
CA ASP A 31 -6.02 -8.10 -6.08
C ASP A 31 -5.98 -9.13 -7.22
N HIS A 32 -6.11 -10.41 -6.86
CA HIS A 32 -6.18 -11.52 -7.81
C HIS A 32 -7.38 -11.44 -8.76
N GLN A 33 -8.39 -10.63 -8.42
CA GLN A 33 -9.55 -10.33 -9.28
C GLN A 33 -9.31 -9.13 -10.22
N GLY A 34 -8.09 -8.59 -10.27
CA GLY A 34 -7.70 -7.48 -11.15
C GLY A 34 -8.11 -6.10 -10.65
N GLN A 35 -8.52 -5.99 -9.38
CA GLN A 35 -8.76 -4.70 -8.74
C GLN A 35 -7.49 -4.22 -8.04
N ASP A 36 -6.81 -3.29 -8.67
CA ASP A 36 -5.62 -2.66 -8.12
C ASP A 36 -6.00 -1.35 -7.42
N PHE A 37 -5.33 -1.04 -6.31
CA PHE A 37 -5.44 0.26 -5.64
C PHE A 37 -4.07 0.74 -5.15
N VAL A 38 -3.98 2.02 -4.87
CA VAL A 38 -2.76 2.63 -4.31
C VAL A 38 -3.04 3.00 -2.86
N VAL A 39 -2.10 2.69 -1.98
CA VAL A 39 -2.11 3.14 -0.59
C VAL A 39 -0.99 4.15 -0.43
N MET A 40 -1.33 5.32 0.10
CA MET A 40 -0.41 6.44 0.33
C MET A 40 -0.82 7.21 1.60
N SER A 41 0.08 8.01 2.15
CA SER A 41 -0.26 8.87 3.29
C SER A 41 -1.30 9.91 2.86
N VAL A 42 -2.16 10.32 3.79
CA VAL A 42 -3.07 11.46 3.57
C VAL A 42 -2.27 12.74 3.31
N GLU A 43 -1.09 12.86 3.91
CA GLU A 43 -0.18 14.00 3.70
C GLU A 43 0.41 14.01 2.28
N ASP A 44 0.52 12.85 1.64
CA ASP A 44 1.06 12.69 0.26
C ASP A 44 -0.04 12.81 -0.81
N TRP A 45 -1.28 13.11 -0.42
CA TRP A 45 -2.46 13.13 -1.31
C TRP A 45 -2.64 14.45 -2.09
N GLU A 46 -1.74 15.43 -1.94
CA GLU A 46 -1.78 16.72 -2.67
C GLU A 46 -1.02 16.68 -4.01
#